data_AF-A0A8J8EJB3-F1
#
_entry.id   AF-A0A8J8EJB3-F1
#
_cell.length_a   1.000
_cell.length_b   1.000
_cell.length_c   1.000
_cell.angle_alpha   90.00
_cell.angle_beta   90.00
_cell.angle_gamma   90.00
#
_symmetry.space_group_name_H-M   'P 1'
#
loop_
_entity.id
_entity.type
_entity.pdbx_description
1 polymer ?
#
loop_
_entity_poly.entity_id
_entity_poly.type
_entity_poly.pdbx_seq_one_letter_code
_entity_poly.pdbx_strand_id
1 'polypeptide(L)'
;MGKLDDFFKSIIGGKEKKSELEILEEIEEYLKMKEIDKALEQIKNLEKEHNIFLALRMVIRSIVEQLDKEEQTGTLNEEDVSRTRERIKEMIPAVNALFNPRYRALLMADLAILFYRLDDELNGDLALRTAINLAENHDDIIREILMNLIRLGLLDKAGYAMKMVRDPEKLDVVLVHLAEMFYRAGEVEKAKLIIKHIASPFHKAMALYYIASIEGTQNREEALRILEGAFKLAEEVEDPDARFELMLKLYDLKHSLLGEALNLREILSRREVPPQ
;
A
#
# COMPACT_ATOMS: atom_id res chain seq x y z
N MET A 1 -31.37 -14.06 53.21
CA MET A 1 -30.35 -14.29 52.16
C MET A 1 -30.10 -12.96 51.44
N GLY A 2 -29.27 -12.07 51.98
CA GLY A 2 -29.14 -10.72 51.38
C GLY A 2 -28.18 -9.77 52.09
N LYS A 3 -27.13 -10.30 52.71
CA LYS A 3 -26.00 -9.51 53.25
C LYS A 3 -24.68 -10.24 53.06
N LEU A 4 -24.69 -11.58 53.16
CA LEU A 4 -23.57 -12.41 52.75
C LEU A 4 -23.38 -12.44 51.22
N ASP A 5 -24.45 -12.54 50.42
CA ASP A 5 -24.33 -12.52 48.95
C ASP A 5 -23.81 -11.18 48.41
N ASP A 6 -24.19 -10.06 49.01
CA ASP A 6 -23.65 -8.74 48.62
C ASP A 6 -22.20 -8.54 49.08
N PHE A 7 -21.82 -9.14 50.21
CA PHE A 7 -20.43 -9.17 50.66
C PHE A 7 -19.56 -10.00 49.71
N PHE A 8 -20.04 -11.17 49.26
CA PHE A 8 -19.35 -11.98 48.24
C PHE A 8 -19.35 -11.31 46.87
N LYS A 9 -20.39 -10.58 46.45
CA LYS A 9 -20.34 -9.76 45.23
C LYS A 9 -19.35 -8.60 45.33
N SER A 10 -19.12 -8.03 46.52
CA SER A 10 -18.12 -6.98 46.72
C SER A 10 -16.68 -7.51 46.77
N ILE A 11 -16.49 -8.75 47.25
CA ILE A 11 -15.17 -9.44 47.27
C ILE A 11 -14.85 -10.06 45.91
N ILE A 12 -15.87 -10.53 45.20
CA ILE A 12 -15.82 -10.90 43.78
C ILE A 12 -16.13 -9.64 42.94
N GLY A 13 -15.59 -8.49 43.37
CA GLY A 13 -15.46 -7.29 42.55
C GLY A 13 -14.38 -7.52 41.48
N GLY A 14 -14.51 -8.59 40.70
CA GLY A 14 -13.80 -8.67 39.43
C GLY A 14 -14.36 -7.53 38.59
N LYS A 15 -13.57 -6.49 38.34
CA LYS A 15 -13.84 -5.56 37.24
C LYS A 15 -14.27 -6.43 36.06
N GLU A 16 -15.50 -6.25 35.56
CA GLU A 16 -15.90 -6.91 34.33
C GLU A 16 -14.80 -6.62 33.32
N LYS A 17 -14.19 -7.69 32.79
CA LYS A 17 -13.10 -7.56 31.84
C LYS A 17 -13.67 -6.80 30.65
N LYS A 18 -13.14 -5.61 30.40
CA LYS A 18 -13.59 -4.76 29.29
C LYS A 18 -13.61 -5.57 28.01
N SER A 19 -14.63 -5.34 27.20
CA SER A 19 -14.67 -5.93 25.87
C SER A 19 -13.52 -5.39 25.03
N GLU A 20 -13.04 -6.15 24.04
CA GLU A 20 -11.99 -5.64 23.14
C GLU A 20 -12.43 -4.42 22.35
N LEU A 21 -13.74 -4.24 22.12
CA LEU A 21 -14.27 -3.03 21.49
C LEU A 21 -14.09 -1.81 22.40
N GLU A 22 -14.46 -1.93 23.68
CA GLU A 22 -14.25 -0.87 24.68
C GLU A 22 -12.76 -0.51 24.80
N ILE A 23 -11.88 -1.51 24.76
CA ILE A 23 -10.43 -1.28 24.79
C ILE A 23 -9.98 -0.51 23.54
N LEU A 24 -10.49 -0.84 22.35
CA LEU A 24 -10.17 -0.13 21.11
C LEU A 24 -10.71 1.31 21.11
N GLU A 25 -11.91 1.54 21.65
CA GLU A 25 -12.49 2.87 21.82
C GLU A 25 -11.63 3.72 22.77
N GLU A 26 -11.18 3.15 23.89
CA GLU A 26 -10.25 3.82 24.82
C GLU A 26 -8.91 4.15 24.16
N ILE A 27 -8.36 3.24 23.36
CA ILE A 27 -7.17 3.50 22.56
C ILE A 27 -7.41 4.70 21.63
N GLU A 28 -8.54 4.75 20.92
CA GLU A 28 -8.88 5.87 20.05
C GLU A 28 -8.99 7.19 20.83
N GLU A 29 -9.59 7.18 22.01
CA GLU A 29 -9.69 8.34 22.90
C GLU A 29 -8.32 8.83 23.35
N TYR A 30 -7.45 7.93 23.82
CA TYR A 30 -6.08 8.27 24.20
C TYR A 30 -5.31 8.88 23.02
N LEU A 31 -5.46 8.31 21.81
CA LEU A 31 -4.81 8.85 20.62
C LEU A 31 -5.34 10.25 20.24
N LYS A 32 -6.65 10.52 20.39
CA LYS A 32 -7.22 11.87 20.22
C LYS A 32 -6.64 12.87 21.22
N MET A 33 -6.35 12.42 22.44
CA MET A 33 -5.71 13.23 23.49
C MET A 33 -4.18 13.27 23.36
N LYS A 34 -3.59 12.62 22.34
CA LYS A 34 -2.15 12.46 22.12
C LYS A 34 -1.41 11.71 23.24
N GLU A 35 -2.14 10.90 24.00
CA GLU A 35 -1.60 10.07 25.08
C GLU A 35 -1.18 8.70 24.53
N ILE A 36 -0.22 8.69 23.60
CA ILE A 36 0.21 7.49 22.87
C ILE A 36 0.71 6.39 23.81
N ASP A 37 1.37 6.76 24.90
CA ASP A 37 1.93 5.80 25.85
C ASP A 37 0.81 5.03 26.60
N LYS A 38 -0.30 5.71 26.89
CA LYS A 38 -1.49 5.04 27.48
C LYS A 38 -2.19 4.14 26.47
N ALA A 39 -2.26 4.56 25.21
CA ALA A 39 -2.78 3.73 24.13
C ALA A 39 -1.96 2.43 23.97
N LEU A 40 -0.63 2.52 24.00
CA LEU A 40 0.26 1.35 23.96
C LEU A 40 0.05 0.40 25.15
N GLU A 41 -0.16 0.95 26.36
CA GLU A 41 -0.48 0.14 27.54
C GLU A 41 -1.75 -0.69 27.35
N GLN A 42 -2.78 -0.12 26.72
CA GLN A 42 -4.05 -0.82 26.47
C GLN A 42 -3.94 -1.97 25.47
N ILE A 43 -2.97 -1.94 24.53
CA ILE A 43 -2.78 -3.01 23.55
C ILE A 43 -2.53 -4.36 24.23
N LYS A 44 -1.88 -4.36 25.40
CA LYS A 44 -1.58 -5.57 26.19
C LYS A 44 -2.84 -6.29 26.69
N ASN A 45 -3.98 -5.59 26.68
CA ASN A 45 -5.28 -6.13 27.11
C ASN A 45 -6.09 -6.71 25.94
N LEU A 46 -5.61 -6.60 24.71
CA LEU A 46 -6.21 -7.22 23.53
C LEU A 46 -5.72 -8.65 23.35
N GLU A 47 -6.60 -9.54 22.92
CA GLU A 47 -6.32 -10.97 22.74
C GLU A 47 -6.41 -11.38 21.28
N LYS A 48 -7.37 -10.83 20.54
CA LYS A 48 -7.55 -11.14 19.13
C LYS A 48 -6.53 -10.43 18.29
N GLU A 49 -5.85 -11.22 17.47
CA GLU A 49 -4.77 -10.75 16.62
C GLU A 49 -5.16 -9.59 15.70
N HIS A 50 -6.35 -9.60 15.11
CA HIS A 50 -6.83 -8.51 14.26
C HIS A 50 -7.06 -7.21 15.04
N ASN A 51 -7.44 -7.29 16.32
CA ASN A 51 -7.62 -6.12 17.18
C ASN A 51 -6.26 -5.55 17.60
N ILE A 52 -5.29 -6.42 17.93
CA ILE A 52 -3.91 -6.00 18.19
C ILE A 52 -3.33 -5.32 16.95
N PHE A 53 -3.50 -5.91 15.76
CA PHE A 53 -3.09 -5.32 14.49
C PHE A 53 -3.72 -3.94 14.25
N LEU A 54 -5.04 -3.82 14.43
CA LEU A 54 -5.76 -2.56 14.27
C LEU A 54 -5.26 -1.49 15.23
N ALA A 55 -5.12 -1.83 16.51
CA ALA A 55 -4.63 -0.92 17.54
C ALA A 55 -3.20 -0.42 17.24
N LEU A 56 -2.29 -1.34 16.85
CA LEU A 56 -0.93 -0.97 16.46
C LEU A 56 -0.92 -0.04 15.24
N ARG A 57 -1.75 -0.30 14.22
CA ARG A 57 -1.90 0.59 13.05
C ARG A 57 -2.41 1.98 13.45
N MET A 58 -3.39 2.06 14.36
CA MET A 58 -3.90 3.34 14.87
C MET A 58 -2.80 4.12 15.61
N VAL A 59 -2.04 3.44 16.46
CA VAL A 59 -0.92 4.05 17.20
C VAL A 59 0.15 4.55 16.23
N ILE A 60 0.64 3.71 15.32
CA ILE A 60 1.69 4.10 14.36
C ILE A 60 1.24 5.28 13.52
N ARG A 61 0.00 5.25 13.01
CA ARG A 61 -0.57 6.38 12.26
C ARG A 61 -0.57 7.67 13.08
N SER A 62 -0.99 7.61 14.35
CA SER A 62 -0.98 8.78 15.24
C SER A 62 0.44 9.30 15.49
N ILE A 63 1.43 8.42 15.65
CA ILE A 63 2.85 8.80 15.74
C ILE A 63 3.30 9.53 14.48
N VAL A 64 3.01 8.99 13.29
CA VAL A 64 3.38 9.63 12.01
C VAL A 64 2.73 11.00 11.88
N GLU A 65 1.43 11.12 12.15
CA GLU A 65 0.71 12.39 12.10
C GLU A 65 1.27 13.43 13.08
N GLN A 66 1.74 12.98 14.27
CA GLN A 66 2.40 13.84 15.24
C GLN A 66 3.77 14.32 14.73
N LEU A 67 4.61 13.41 14.24
CA LEU A 67 5.93 13.75 13.69
C LEU A 67 5.83 14.70 12.50
N ASP A 68 4.94 14.41 11.54
CA ASP A 68 4.72 15.25 10.36
C ASP A 68 4.32 16.68 10.78
N LYS A 69 3.47 16.80 11.81
CA LYS A 69 3.05 18.10 12.34
C LYS A 69 4.21 18.84 13.01
N GLU A 70 4.98 18.16 13.85
CA GLU A 70 6.12 18.75 14.57
C GLU A 70 7.25 19.18 13.64
N GLU A 71 7.49 18.41 12.57
CA GLU A 71 8.43 18.74 11.50
C GLU A 71 7.95 19.99 10.74
N GLN A 72 6.67 20.04 10.34
CA GLN A 72 6.08 21.20 9.66
C GLN A 72 6.12 22.48 10.50
N THR A 73 5.94 22.37 11.82
CA THR A 73 6.00 23.52 12.73
C THR A 73 7.41 23.86 13.19
N GLY A 74 8.42 23.07 12.83
CA GLY A 74 9.81 23.23 13.27
C GLY A 74 9.98 23.06 14.78
N THR A 75 9.09 22.30 15.43
CA THR A 75 9.08 22.07 16.88
C THR A 75 9.63 20.69 17.26
N LEU A 76 9.92 19.84 16.27
CA LEU A 76 10.52 18.53 16.49
C LEU A 76 11.87 18.68 17.20
N ASN A 77 11.99 18.06 18.37
CA ASN A 77 13.21 18.09 19.18
C ASN A 77 13.72 16.68 19.48
N GLU A 78 14.91 16.59 20.07
CA GLU A 78 15.55 15.31 20.40
C GLU A 78 14.76 14.48 21.41
N GLU A 79 13.98 15.11 22.29
CA GLU A 79 13.14 14.41 23.27
C GLU A 79 11.99 13.68 22.56
N ASP A 80 11.33 14.32 21.59
CA ASP A 80 10.26 13.72 20.79
C ASP A 80 10.77 12.55 19.94
N VAL A 81 11.96 12.70 19.35
CA VAL A 81 12.66 11.63 18.63
C VAL A 81 12.99 10.45 19.56
N SER A 82 13.51 10.74 20.76
CA SER A 82 13.83 9.70 21.75
C SER A 82 12.58 8.97 22.22
N ARG A 83 11.50 9.70 22.53
CA ARG A 83 10.22 9.12 22.94
C ARG A 83 9.62 8.25 21.84
N THR A 84 9.70 8.68 20.59
CA THR A 84 9.26 7.87 19.45
C THR A 84 10.07 6.58 19.33
N ARG A 85 11.39 6.64 19.52
CA ARG A 85 12.26 5.45 19.52
C ARG A 85 11.89 4.46 20.62
N GLU A 86 11.51 4.95 21.80
CA GLU A 86 11.02 4.11 22.90
C GLU A 86 9.67 3.46 22.58
N ARG A 87 8.73 4.22 22.02
CA ARG A 87 7.42 3.70 21.56
C ARG A 87 7.57 2.62 20.51
N ILE A 88 8.49 2.79 19.55
CA ILE A 88 8.81 1.76 18.56
C ILE A 88 9.31 0.49 19.25
N LYS A 89 10.24 0.61 20.21
CA LYS A 89 10.75 -0.54 20.97
C LYS A 89 9.64 -1.28 21.73
N GLU A 90 8.67 -0.56 22.29
CA GLU A 90 7.52 -1.16 22.98
C GLU A 90 6.58 -1.90 22.01
N MET A 91 6.42 -1.41 20.78
CA MET A 91 5.58 -2.07 19.77
C MET A 91 6.20 -3.35 19.20
N ILE A 92 7.53 -3.45 19.11
CA ILE A 92 8.23 -4.58 18.47
C ILE A 92 7.78 -5.96 19.01
N PRO A 93 7.72 -6.21 20.33
CA PRO A 93 7.22 -7.49 20.85
C PRO A 93 5.79 -7.81 20.40
N ALA A 94 4.88 -6.82 20.43
CA ALA A 94 3.50 -7.00 20.01
C ALA A 94 3.39 -7.31 18.51
N VAL A 95 4.14 -6.60 17.67
CA VAL A 95 4.23 -6.88 16.22
C VAL A 95 4.80 -8.28 15.97
N ASN A 96 5.83 -8.68 16.70
CA ASN A 96 6.46 -10.00 16.54
C ASN A 96 5.60 -11.16 17.03
N ALA A 97 4.65 -10.90 17.94
CA ALA A 97 3.72 -11.91 18.44
C ALA A 97 2.59 -12.22 17.44
N LEU A 98 2.42 -11.43 16.37
CA LEU A 98 1.42 -11.68 15.34
C LEU A 98 1.84 -12.88 14.48
N PHE A 99 0.96 -13.88 14.42
CA PHE A 99 1.13 -15.12 13.66
C PHE A 99 0.73 -14.97 12.19
N ASN A 100 -0.23 -14.09 11.90
CA ASN A 100 -0.69 -13.77 10.57
C ASN A 100 0.40 -12.99 9.82
N PRO A 101 1.00 -13.58 8.78
CA PRO A 101 2.12 -12.97 8.07
C PRO A 101 1.72 -11.67 7.36
N ARG A 102 0.45 -11.50 6.95
CA ARG A 102 -0.03 -10.27 6.29
C ARG A 102 -0.02 -9.10 7.27
N TYR A 103 -0.56 -9.30 8.48
CA TYR A 103 -0.57 -8.28 9.52
C TYR A 103 0.83 -7.89 9.95
N ARG A 104 1.69 -8.90 10.16
CA ARG A 104 3.07 -8.66 10.55
C ARG A 104 3.88 -7.98 9.45
N ALA A 105 3.66 -8.33 8.18
CA ALA A 105 4.32 -7.66 7.05
C ALA A 105 3.98 -6.16 6.99
N LEU A 106 2.68 -5.82 7.07
CA LEU A 106 2.22 -4.43 7.03
C LEU A 106 2.78 -3.62 8.21
N LEU A 107 2.72 -4.15 9.43
CA LEU A 107 3.27 -3.46 10.60
C LEU A 107 4.79 -3.34 10.56
N MET A 108 5.51 -4.33 10.02
CA MET A 108 6.96 -4.22 9.80
C MET A 108 7.30 -3.12 8.79
N ALA A 109 6.50 -2.95 7.74
CA ALA A 109 6.66 -1.86 6.79
C ALA A 109 6.37 -0.49 7.43
N ASP A 110 5.34 -0.40 8.28
CA ASP A 110 5.04 0.81 9.03
C ASP A 110 6.14 1.18 10.04
N LEU A 111 6.70 0.18 10.73
CA LEU A 111 7.86 0.38 11.60
C LEU A 111 9.09 0.82 10.79
N ALA A 112 9.30 0.28 9.59
CA ALA A 112 10.40 0.71 8.72
C ALA A 112 10.28 2.21 8.38
N ILE A 113 9.07 2.67 8.03
CA ILE A 113 8.79 4.09 7.79
C ILE A 113 9.12 4.93 9.02
N LEU A 114 8.70 4.51 10.21
CA LEU A 114 9.04 5.21 11.45
C LEU A 114 10.55 5.25 11.68
N PHE A 115 11.29 4.17 11.43
CA PHE A 115 12.76 4.18 11.55
C PHE A 115 13.40 5.17 10.58
N TYR A 116 12.96 5.21 9.32
CA TYR A 116 13.47 6.17 8.33
C TYR A 116 13.19 7.61 8.73
N ARG A 117 12.03 7.90 9.35
CA ARG A 117 11.70 9.23 9.90
C ARG A 117 12.62 9.65 11.05
N LEU A 118 13.25 8.70 11.74
CA LEU A 118 14.18 8.94 12.84
C LEU A 118 15.65 8.79 12.41
N ASP A 119 15.92 8.83 11.11
CA ASP A 119 17.24 8.60 10.50
C ASP A 119 17.92 7.28 10.93
N ASP A 120 17.13 6.27 11.31
CA ASP A 120 17.61 4.94 11.72
C ASP A 120 17.58 3.96 10.55
N GLU A 121 18.47 4.20 9.59
CA GLU A 121 18.52 3.47 8.32
C GLU A 121 18.68 1.96 8.48
N LEU A 122 19.54 1.53 9.41
CA LEU A 122 19.83 0.12 9.65
C LEU A 122 18.56 -0.63 10.10
N ASN A 123 17.83 -0.07 11.07
CA ASN A 123 16.61 -0.72 11.57
C ASN A 123 15.47 -0.61 10.56
N GLY A 124 15.40 0.50 9.81
CA GLY A 124 14.46 0.68 8.71
C GLY A 124 14.62 -0.39 7.64
N ASP A 125 15.85 -0.60 7.16
CA ASP A 125 16.13 -1.60 6.12
C ASP A 125 15.89 -3.03 6.60
N LEU A 126 16.17 -3.34 7.87
CA LEU A 126 15.89 -4.65 8.46
C LEU A 126 14.38 -4.91 8.55
N ALA A 127 13.62 -3.91 9.01
CA ALA A 127 12.17 -4.00 9.12
C ALA A 127 11.52 -4.12 7.73
N LEU A 128 11.97 -3.33 6.75
CA LEU A 128 11.48 -3.38 5.37
C LEU A 128 11.77 -4.72 4.70
N ARG A 129 13.00 -5.25 4.83
CA ARG A 129 13.35 -6.59 4.36
C ARG A 129 12.46 -7.65 4.99
N THR A 130 12.21 -7.55 6.29
CA THR A 130 11.33 -8.48 7.01
C THR A 130 9.90 -8.40 6.47
N ALA A 131 9.39 -7.20 6.22
CA ALA A 131 8.07 -6.97 5.64
C ALA A 131 7.93 -7.64 4.26
N ILE A 132 8.89 -7.42 3.36
CA ILE A 132 8.88 -8.02 2.01
C ILE A 132 8.96 -9.54 2.05
N ASN A 133 9.81 -10.10 2.94
CA ASN A 133 9.90 -11.55 3.09
C ASN A 133 8.59 -12.18 3.62
N LEU A 134 7.94 -11.53 4.60
CA LEU A 134 6.65 -12.00 5.12
C LEU A 134 5.53 -11.89 4.08
N ALA A 135 5.63 -10.90 3.18
CA ALA A 135 4.68 -10.69 2.10
C ALA A 135 4.98 -11.51 0.82
N GLU A 136 5.97 -12.42 0.83
CA GLU A 136 6.45 -13.10 -0.37
C GLU A 136 5.32 -13.74 -1.20
N ASN A 137 4.31 -14.30 -0.55
CA ASN A 137 3.17 -14.97 -1.21
C ASN A 137 1.90 -14.10 -1.27
N HIS A 138 2.03 -12.79 -1.08
CA HIS A 138 0.93 -11.84 -0.94
C HIS A 138 1.21 -10.58 -1.79
N ASP A 139 0.96 -10.68 -3.09
CA ASP A 139 1.24 -9.61 -4.06
C ASP A 139 0.49 -8.31 -3.74
N ASP A 140 -0.70 -8.42 -3.15
CA ASP A 140 -1.47 -7.28 -2.67
C ASP A 140 -0.79 -6.53 -1.52
N ILE A 141 -0.13 -7.27 -0.62
CA ILE A 141 0.63 -6.72 0.51
C ILE A 141 1.95 -6.11 0.03
N ILE A 142 2.67 -6.77 -0.89
CA ILE A 142 3.87 -6.18 -1.53
C ILE A 142 3.50 -4.86 -2.20
N ARG A 143 2.40 -4.83 -2.96
CA ARG A 143 1.88 -3.62 -3.59
C ARG A 143 1.56 -2.55 -2.56
N GLU A 144 0.87 -2.88 -1.47
CA GLU A 144 0.54 -1.92 -0.42
C GLU A 144 1.79 -1.29 0.19
N ILE A 145 2.78 -2.11 0.55
CA ILE A 145 4.06 -1.65 1.11
C ILE A 145 4.77 -0.70 0.16
N LEU A 146 4.95 -1.10 -1.10
CA LEU A 146 5.66 -0.31 -2.10
C LEU A 146 4.93 1.01 -2.40
N MET A 147 3.61 0.96 -2.60
CA MET A 147 2.82 2.17 -2.85
C MET A 147 2.82 3.10 -1.63
N ASN A 148 2.89 2.57 -0.41
CA ASN A 148 3.00 3.41 0.77
C ASN A 148 4.33 4.18 0.81
N LEU A 149 5.44 3.49 0.56
CA LEU A 149 6.77 4.13 0.45
C LEU A 149 6.78 5.20 -0.64
N ILE A 150 6.20 4.91 -1.82
CA ILE A 150 6.12 5.86 -2.94
C ILE A 150 5.31 7.10 -2.56
N ARG A 151 4.12 6.93 -1.96
CA ARG A 151 3.27 8.05 -1.53
C ARG A 151 3.93 8.96 -0.49
N LEU A 152 4.77 8.38 0.36
CA LEU A 152 5.57 9.11 1.36
C LEU A 152 6.85 9.74 0.78
N GLY A 153 7.10 9.60 -0.52
CA GLY A 153 8.30 10.15 -1.17
C GLY A 153 9.59 9.35 -0.89
N LEU A 154 9.49 8.18 -0.24
CA LEU A 154 10.61 7.30 0.08
C LEU A 154 11.01 6.45 -1.15
N LEU A 155 11.26 7.11 -2.28
CA LEU A 155 11.48 6.44 -3.58
C LEU A 155 12.70 5.52 -3.58
N ASP A 156 13.80 5.93 -2.91
CA ASP A 156 14.99 5.09 -2.80
C ASP A 156 14.72 3.80 -2.02
N LYS A 157 13.90 3.89 -0.96
CA LYS A 157 13.48 2.73 -0.15
C LYS A 157 12.51 1.84 -0.92
N ALA A 158 11.58 2.43 -1.68
CA ALA A 158 10.72 1.67 -2.58
C ALA A 158 11.55 0.92 -3.63
N GLY A 159 12.55 1.55 -4.24
CA GLY A 159 13.46 0.91 -5.18
C GLY A 159 14.31 -0.20 -4.54
N TYR A 160 14.77 0.00 -3.30
CA TYR A 160 15.43 -1.05 -2.52
C TYR A 160 14.50 -2.24 -2.24
N ALA A 161 13.25 -1.99 -1.85
CA ALA A 161 12.25 -3.02 -1.64
C ALA A 161 11.91 -3.80 -2.92
N MET A 162 11.76 -3.12 -4.05
CA MET A 162 11.53 -3.77 -5.35
C MET A 162 12.65 -4.75 -5.70
N LYS A 163 13.91 -4.41 -5.41
CA LYS A 163 15.06 -5.32 -5.65
C LYS A 163 15.03 -6.59 -4.79
N MET A 164 14.27 -6.59 -3.69
CA MET A 164 14.12 -7.75 -2.81
C MET A 164 12.99 -8.69 -3.24
N VAL A 165 12.07 -8.23 -4.08
CA VAL A 165 10.97 -9.06 -4.61
C VAL A 165 11.54 -10.04 -5.63
N ARG A 166 11.35 -11.34 -5.38
CA ARG A 166 11.96 -12.41 -6.21
C ARG A 166 11.32 -12.55 -7.59
N ASP A 167 10.01 -12.34 -7.65
CA ASP A 167 9.23 -12.45 -8.87
C ASP A 167 8.88 -11.05 -9.40
N PRO A 168 9.48 -10.63 -10.53
CA PRO A 168 9.26 -9.31 -11.11
C PRO A 168 7.80 -9.03 -11.48
N GLU A 169 7.00 -10.05 -11.84
CA GLU A 169 5.60 -9.83 -12.23
C GLU A 169 4.75 -9.27 -11.08
N LYS A 170 5.13 -9.56 -9.83
CA LYS A 170 4.49 -8.98 -8.63
C LYS A 170 4.64 -7.47 -8.54
N LEU A 171 5.61 -6.90 -9.26
CA LEU A 171 5.86 -5.47 -9.31
C LEU A 171 5.05 -4.77 -10.40
N ASP A 172 4.49 -5.50 -11.36
CA ASP A 172 3.91 -4.91 -12.57
C ASP A 172 2.83 -3.87 -12.26
N VAL A 173 1.90 -4.19 -11.36
CA VAL A 173 0.84 -3.24 -10.96
C VAL A 173 1.43 -1.97 -10.32
N VAL A 174 2.47 -2.10 -9.51
CA VAL A 174 3.17 -0.96 -8.90
C VAL A 174 3.88 -0.13 -9.97
N LEU A 175 4.54 -0.79 -10.93
CA LEU A 175 5.25 -0.14 -12.02
C LEU A 175 4.30 0.59 -12.98
N VAL A 176 3.11 0.03 -13.25
CA VAL A 176 2.04 0.72 -14.01
C VAL A 176 1.69 2.04 -13.33
N HIS A 177 1.38 2.01 -12.03
CA HIS A 177 1.04 3.23 -11.29
C HIS A 177 2.20 4.22 -11.21
N LEU A 178 3.43 3.73 -11.02
CA LEU A 178 4.61 4.59 -10.95
C LEU A 178 4.86 5.27 -12.30
N ALA A 179 4.72 4.55 -13.42
CA ALA A 179 4.83 5.13 -14.75
C ALA A 179 3.78 6.21 -14.99
N GLU A 180 2.52 5.95 -14.61
CA GLU A 180 1.45 6.93 -14.68
C GLU A 180 1.76 8.18 -13.85
N MET A 181 2.21 8.01 -12.60
CA MET A 181 2.59 9.11 -11.72
C MET A 181 3.70 9.98 -12.32
N PHE A 182 4.79 9.39 -12.81
CA PHE A 182 5.86 10.15 -13.44
C PHE A 182 5.39 10.84 -14.72
N TYR A 183 4.54 10.20 -15.52
CA TYR A 183 4.01 10.83 -16.73
C TYR A 183 3.16 12.05 -16.40
N ARG A 184 2.27 11.95 -15.40
CA ARG A 184 1.47 13.09 -14.90
C ARG A 184 2.33 14.22 -14.36
N ALA A 185 3.49 13.90 -13.78
CA ALA A 185 4.46 14.89 -13.32
C ALA A 185 5.30 15.52 -14.46
N GLY A 186 5.06 15.15 -15.73
CA GLY A 186 5.83 15.62 -16.88
C GLY A 186 7.19 14.90 -17.07
N GLU A 187 7.48 13.90 -16.25
CA GLU A 187 8.72 13.12 -16.27
C GLU A 187 8.62 11.95 -17.28
N VAL A 188 8.35 12.31 -18.55
CA VAL A 188 8.01 11.37 -19.62
C VAL A 188 9.06 10.28 -19.82
N GLU A 189 10.36 10.62 -19.76
CA GLU A 189 11.44 9.66 -19.97
C GLU A 189 11.55 8.66 -18.80
N LYS A 190 11.28 9.10 -17.56
CA LYS A 190 11.22 8.19 -16.40
C LYS A 190 10.03 7.23 -16.53
N ALA A 191 8.87 7.73 -16.93
CA ALA A 191 7.69 6.90 -17.18
C ALA A 191 8.00 5.82 -18.24
N LYS A 192 8.60 6.20 -19.38
CA LYS A 192 9.02 5.24 -20.42
C LYS A 192 10.01 4.21 -19.90
N LEU A 193 10.98 4.61 -19.07
CA LEU A 193 11.94 3.69 -18.48
C LEU A 193 11.25 2.67 -17.56
N ILE A 194 10.32 3.11 -16.72
CA ILE A 194 9.56 2.23 -15.83
C ILE A 194 8.74 1.20 -16.62
N ILE A 195 8.07 1.63 -17.68
CA ILE A 195 7.28 0.72 -18.54
C ILE A 195 8.15 -0.40 -19.14
N LYS A 196 9.44 -0.13 -19.42
CA LYS A 196 10.36 -1.17 -19.91
C LYS A 196 10.64 -2.27 -18.88
N HIS A 197 10.49 -1.98 -17.59
CA HIS A 197 10.67 -2.93 -16.50
C HIS A 197 9.41 -3.72 -16.15
N ILE A 198 8.25 -3.38 -16.72
CA ILE A 198 7.03 -4.18 -16.59
C ILE A 198 7.21 -5.48 -17.38
N ALA A 199 7.02 -6.61 -16.69
CA ALA A 199 7.24 -7.95 -17.22
C ALA A 199 6.08 -8.42 -18.10
N SER A 200 4.84 -8.35 -17.59
CA SER A 200 3.65 -8.81 -18.30
C SER A 200 3.29 -7.90 -19.49
N PRO A 201 3.06 -8.45 -20.69
CA PRO A 201 2.53 -7.69 -21.82
C PRO A 201 1.20 -7.01 -21.50
N PHE A 202 0.34 -7.67 -20.71
CA PHE A 202 -0.94 -7.11 -20.26
C PHE A 202 -0.74 -5.82 -19.45
N HIS A 203 0.08 -5.87 -18.41
CA HIS A 203 0.34 -4.70 -17.57
C HIS A 203 1.06 -3.60 -18.35
N LYS A 204 1.96 -3.96 -19.26
CA LYS A 204 2.67 -3.00 -20.10
C LYS A 204 1.73 -2.27 -21.07
N ALA A 205 0.80 -3.00 -21.68
CA ALA A 205 -0.27 -2.42 -22.49
C ALA A 205 -1.18 -1.51 -21.65
N MET A 206 -1.54 -1.91 -20.42
CA MET A 206 -2.32 -1.08 -19.49
C MET A 206 -1.58 0.22 -19.10
N ALA A 207 -0.27 0.17 -18.89
CA ALA A 207 0.51 1.39 -18.65
C ALA A 207 0.45 2.36 -19.85
N LEU A 208 0.62 1.85 -21.07
CA LEU A 208 0.47 2.66 -22.28
C LEU A 208 -0.96 3.18 -22.46
N TYR A 209 -1.99 2.40 -22.12
CA TYR A 209 -3.38 2.83 -22.13
C TYR A 209 -3.61 4.03 -21.20
N TYR A 210 -3.14 3.98 -19.95
CA TYR A 210 -3.30 5.09 -19.01
C TYR A 210 -2.57 6.34 -19.49
N ILE A 211 -1.36 6.19 -20.03
CA ILE A 211 -0.59 7.29 -20.59
C ILE A 211 -1.29 7.90 -21.81
N ALA A 212 -1.76 7.08 -22.75
CA ALA A 212 -2.52 7.56 -23.91
C ALA A 212 -3.80 8.30 -23.48
N SER A 213 -4.48 7.82 -22.43
CA SER A 213 -5.65 8.50 -21.88
C SER A 213 -5.32 9.89 -21.32
N ILE A 214 -4.19 10.03 -20.63
CA ILE A 214 -3.71 11.33 -20.14
C ILE A 214 -3.35 12.24 -21.31
N GLU A 215 -2.56 11.72 -22.26
CA GLU A 215 -2.06 12.48 -23.40
C GLU A 215 -3.17 12.91 -24.35
N GLY A 216 -4.29 12.17 -24.41
CA GLY A 216 -5.45 12.52 -25.22
C GLY A 216 -6.03 13.91 -24.94
N THR A 217 -5.80 14.44 -23.74
CA THR A 217 -6.23 15.80 -23.35
C THR A 217 -5.29 16.90 -23.87
N GLN A 218 -4.07 16.55 -24.28
CA GLN A 218 -3.01 17.49 -24.66
C GLN A 218 -2.63 17.34 -26.14
N ASN A 219 -2.35 16.11 -26.56
CA ASN A 219 -1.94 15.77 -27.91
C ASN A 219 -2.60 14.45 -28.35
N ARG A 220 -3.71 14.59 -29.06
CA ARG A 220 -4.50 13.47 -29.57
C ARG A 220 -3.72 12.55 -30.52
N GLU A 221 -2.83 13.11 -31.33
CA GLU A 221 -2.03 12.32 -32.28
C GLU A 221 -1.01 11.45 -31.54
N GLU A 222 -0.32 12.03 -30.56
CA GLU A 222 0.61 11.29 -29.71
C GLU A 222 -0.12 10.23 -28.88
N ALA A 223 -1.30 10.54 -28.33
CA ALA A 223 -2.13 9.58 -27.62
C ALA A 223 -2.49 8.37 -28.48
N LEU A 224 -2.88 8.58 -29.75
CA LEU A 224 -3.15 7.50 -30.69
C LEU A 224 -1.89 6.67 -30.98
N ARG A 225 -0.72 7.32 -31.15
CA ARG A 225 0.56 6.64 -31.35
C ARG A 225 0.96 5.75 -30.16
N ILE A 226 0.75 6.24 -28.94
CA ILE A 226 1.00 5.47 -27.70
C ILE A 226 0.02 4.28 -27.62
N LEU A 227 -1.25 4.51 -27.95
CA LEU A 227 -2.30 3.49 -27.94
C LEU A 227 -2.05 2.38 -28.97
N GLU A 228 -1.50 2.71 -30.14
CA GLU A 228 -1.04 1.70 -31.11
C GLU A 228 0.04 0.78 -30.53
N GLY A 229 0.94 1.33 -29.70
CA GLY A 229 1.90 0.54 -28.93
C GLY A 229 1.22 -0.42 -27.95
N ALA A 230 0.14 0.03 -27.29
CA ALA A 230 -0.65 -0.80 -26.40
C ALA A 230 -1.34 -1.96 -27.14
N PHE A 231 -1.87 -1.71 -28.34
CA PHE A 231 -2.48 -2.76 -29.17
C PHE A 231 -1.48 -3.87 -29.54
N LYS A 232 -0.25 -3.51 -29.91
CA LYS A 232 0.81 -4.50 -30.21
C LYS A 232 1.11 -5.40 -29.03
N LEU A 233 1.23 -4.81 -27.84
CA LEU A 233 1.45 -5.57 -26.60
C LEU A 233 0.24 -6.42 -26.20
N ALA A 234 -0.98 -5.96 -26.47
CA ALA A 234 -2.19 -6.73 -26.22
C ALA A 234 -2.25 -8.00 -27.07
N GLU A 235 -1.72 -7.97 -28.30
CA GLU A 235 -1.63 -9.16 -29.16
C GLU A 235 -0.73 -10.25 -28.57
N GLU A 236 0.29 -9.86 -27.78
CA GLU A 236 1.22 -10.76 -27.06
C GLU A 236 0.64 -11.38 -25.78
N VAL A 237 -0.56 -10.96 -25.33
CA VAL A 237 -1.21 -11.53 -24.14
C VAL A 237 -1.70 -12.95 -24.43
N GLU A 238 -1.20 -13.92 -23.67
CA GLU A 238 -1.47 -15.35 -23.86
C GLU A 238 -2.90 -15.73 -23.48
N ASP A 239 -3.39 -15.24 -22.34
CA ASP A 239 -4.74 -15.53 -21.86
C ASP A 239 -5.79 -14.87 -22.78
N PRO A 240 -6.65 -15.65 -23.48
CA PRO A 240 -7.57 -15.09 -24.46
C PRO A 240 -8.64 -14.18 -23.88
N ASP A 241 -9.05 -14.40 -22.63
CA ASP A 241 -10.09 -13.63 -21.95
C ASP A 241 -9.53 -12.29 -21.48
N ALA A 242 -8.36 -12.28 -20.82
CA ALA A 242 -7.63 -11.08 -20.45
C ALA A 242 -7.25 -10.24 -21.67
N ARG A 243 -6.81 -10.89 -22.77
CA ARG A 243 -6.55 -10.22 -24.04
C ARG A 243 -7.82 -9.57 -24.59
N PHE A 244 -8.96 -10.25 -24.55
CA PHE A 244 -10.23 -9.71 -25.04
C PHE A 244 -10.67 -8.49 -24.22
N GLU A 245 -10.65 -8.58 -22.89
CA GLU A 245 -10.98 -7.47 -21.99
C GLU A 245 -10.06 -6.26 -22.20
N LEU A 246 -8.76 -6.50 -22.35
CA LEU A 246 -7.78 -5.45 -22.66
C LEU A 246 -8.11 -4.80 -24.01
N MET A 247 -8.33 -5.60 -25.06
CA MET A 247 -8.65 -5.08 -26.39
C MET A 247 -9.90 -4.20 -26.38
N LEU A 248 -10.96 -4.59 -25.63
CA LEU A 248 -12.15 -3.76 -25.46
C LEU A 248 -11.79 -2.38 -24.90
N LYS A 249 -11.02 -2.33 -23.79
CA LYS A 249 -10.57 -1.06 -23.21
C LYS A 249 -9.77 -0.21 -24.20
N LEU A 250 -8.87 -0.83 -24.97
CA LEU A 250 -8.05 -0.11 -25.96
C LEU A 250 -8.92 0.48 -27.08
N TYR A 251 -9.90 -0.27 -27.58
CA TYR A 251 -10.84 0.23 -28.59
C TYR A 251 -11.74 1.35 -28.03
N ASP A 252 -12.27 1.19 -26.82
CA ASP A 252 -13.07 2.24 -26.16
C ASP A 252 -12.31 3.57 -26.12
N LEU A 253 -11.04 3.55 -25.69
CA LEU A 253 -10.20 4.75 -25.66
C LEU A 253 -9.89 5.26 -27.08
N LYS A 254 -9.59 4.38 -28.03
CA LYS A 254 -9.33 4.78 -29.43
C LYS A 254 -10.51 5.55 -30.02
N HIS A 255 -11.72 5.01 -29.87
CA HIS A 255 -12.92 5.66 -30.38
C HIS A 255 -13.21 6.98 -29.66
N SER A 256 -13.00 7.04 -28.35
CA SER A 256 -13.08 8.29 -27.58
C SER A 256 -12.11 9.36 -28.13
N LEU A 257 -10.85 8.98 -28.41
CA LEU A 257 -9.86 9.87 -29.01
C LEU A 257 -10.21 10.27 -30.46
N LEU A 258 -10.89 9.42 -31.21
CA LEU A 258 -11.34 9.73 -32.58
C LEU A 258 -12.64 10.56 -32.62
N GLY A 259 -13.39 10.62 -31.52
CA GLY A 259 -14.73 11.21 -31.48
C GLY A 259 -15.79 10.33 -32.15
N GLU A 260 -15.55 9.02 -32.21
CA GLU A 260 -16.40 8.05 -32.88
C GLU A 260 -17.17 7.20 -31.85
N ALA A 261 -18.33 6.67 -32.23
CA ALA A 261 -19.05 5.71 -31.40
C ALA A 261 -18.44 4.30 -31.55
N LEU A 262 -18.37 3.53 -30.45
CA LEU A 262 -17.83 2.18 -30.43
C LEU A 262 -18.52 1.26 -31.45
N ASN A 263 -17.75 0.61 -32.33
CA ASN A 263 -18.28 -0.37 -33.28
C ASN A 263 -17.79 -1.79 -32.95
N LEU A 264 -18.67 -2.60 -32.34
CA LEU A 264 -18.41 -4.00 -31.99
C LEU A 264 -17.96 -4.87 -33.18
N ARG A 265 -18.33 -4.50 -34.42
CA ARG A 265 -17.94 -5.25 -35.63
C ARG A 265 -16.44 -5.16 -35.91
N GLU A 266 -15.82 -4.02 -35.65
CA GLU A 266 -14.37 -3.84 -35.83
C GLU A 266 -13.58 -4.68 -34.83
N ILE A 267 -14.05 -4.72 -33.58
CA ILE A 267 -13.47 -5.51 -32.49
C ILE A 267 -13.47 -7.02 -32.85
N LEU A 268 -14.59 -7.51 -33.39
CA LEU A 268 -14.76 -8.93 -33.72
C LEU A 268 -14.06 -9.34 -35.02
N SER A 269 -13.87 -8.42 -35.98
CA SER A 269 -13.30 -8.73 -37.29
C SER A 269 -11.82 -9.14 -37.30
N ARG A 270 -11.03 -8.75 -36.27
CA ARG A 270 -9.62 -9.18 -36.14
C ARG A 270 -9.44 -10.61 -35.64
N ARG A 271 -10.51 -11.30 -35.20
CA ARG A 271 -10.44 -12.71 -34.77
C ARG A 271 -10.39 -13.71 -35.94
N GLU A 272 -10.68 -13.31 -37.17
CA GLU A 272 -10.95 -14.26 -38.27
C GLU A 272 -9.74 -14.66 -39.12
N VAL A 273 -8.52 -14.25 -38.80
CA VAL A 273 -7.33 -14.77 -39.51
C VAL A 273 -6.57 -15.74 -38.60
N PRO A 274 -6.88 -17.05 -38.64
CA PRO A 274 -5.96 -18.03 -38.09
C PRO A 274 -4.64 -17.96 -38.87
N PRO A 275 -3.49 -18.11 -38.20
CA PRO A 275 -2.22 -18.22 -38.90
C PRO A 275 -2.25 -19.42 -39.86
N GLN A 276 -1.89 -19.20 -41.12
CA GLN A 276 -1.59 -20.25 -42.09
C GLN A 276 -0.17 -20.74 -41.91
#